data_AF-A0A812JIP2-F1
#
_entry.id   AF-A0A812JIP2-F1
#
_cell.length_a   1.000
_cell.length_b   1.000
_cell.length_c   1.000
_cell.angle_alpha   90.00
_cell.angle_beta   90.00
_cell.angle_gamma   90.00
#
_symmetry.space_group_name_H-M   'P 1'
#
loop_
_entity.id
_entity.type
_entity.pdbx_description
1 polymer ?
#
loop_
_entity_poly.entity_id
_entity_poly.type
_entity_poly.pdbx_seq_one_letter_code
_entity_poly.pdbx_strand_id
1 'polypeptide(L)'
;VDLAGSERVMKTGVAGTQLEEAKNINKSLLALGQVIYALAHKQKHVPYRDSKLTQLLRNCLGGNARTAVLIAVSPHVDNAGESLSSMRFGARASLVENSASENVAENVLELKRLLEHARQ
;
A
#
# COMPACT_ATOMS: atom_id res chain seq x y z
N VAL A 1 7.38 1.10 6.89
CA VAL A 1 7.05 2.44 6.36
C VAL A 1 6.09 3.06 7.35
N ASP A 2 6.42 4.26 7.85
CA ASP A 2 5.51 5.02 8.71
C ASP A 2 4.64 5.93 7.83
N LEU A 3 3.33 5.93 8.07
CA LEU A 3 2.35 6.63 7.24
C LEU A 3 1.79 7.83 7.99
N ALA A 4 1.47 8.88 7.24
CA ALA A 4 0.79 10.05 7.80
C ALA A 4 -0.63 9.70 8.29
N GLY A 5 -1.21 10.62 9.07
CA GLY A 5 -2.56 10.50 9.61
C GLY A 5 -3.63 10.28 8.54
N SER A 6 -4.51 9.30 8.78
CA SER A 6 -5.63 8.94 7.90
C SER A 6 -6.92 9.71 8.18
N GLU A 7 -6.89 10.60 9.16
CA GLU A 7 -8.05 11.38 9.59
C GLU A 7 -8.51 12.37 8.52
N ARG A 8 -9.82 12.62 8.53
CA ARG A 8 -10.42 13.56 7.60
C ARG A 8 -10.00 14.98 7.92
N VAL A 9 -9.56 15.71 6.90
CA VAL A 9 -9.18 17.14 6.97
C VAL A 9 -10.26 18.03 7.58
N MET A 10 -11.55 17.67 7.46
CA MET A 10 -12.63 18.46 8.08
C MET A 10 -12.61 18.41 9.61
N LYS A 11 -12.02 17.37 10.21
CA LYS A 11 -11.96 17.19 11.67
C LYS A 11 -10.81 17.94 12.32
N THR A 12 -9.83 18.38 11.53
CA THR A 12 -8.58 18.97 12.03
C THR A 12 -8.64 20.50 12.14
N GLY A 13 -9.64 21.16 11.56
CA GLY A 13 -9.83 22.61 11.66
C GLY A 13 -8.73 23.46 11.03
N VAL A 14 -7.82 22.86 10.25
CA VAL A 14 -6.71 23.56 9.60
C VAL A 14 -7.16 24.38 8.39
N ALA A 15 -6.52 25.53 8.20
CA ALA A 15 -6.78 26.48 7.12
C ALA A 15 -5.49 26.91 6.40
N GLY A 16 -5.63 27.56 5.24
CA GLY A 16 -4.50 28.11 4.50
C GLY A 16 -3.53 27.03 3.97
N THR A 17 -2.22 27.25 4.13
CA THR A 17 -1.18 26.35 3.62
C THR A 17 -1.22 24.95 4.26
N GLN A 18 -1.60 24.87 5.54
CA GLN A 18 -1.76 23.59 6.25
C GLN A 18 -2.92 22.74 5.69
N LEU A 19 -3.94 23.39 5.13
CA LEU A 19 -5.03 22.69 4.46
C LEU A 19 -4.55 22.00 3.18
N GLU A 20 -3.69 22.66 2.41
CA GLU A 20 -3.12 22.08 1.18
C GLU A 20 -2.18 20.91 1.47
N GLU A 21 -1.41 20.98 2.55
CA GLU A 21 -0.61 19.84 3.02
C GLU A 21 -1.51 18.67 3.44
N ALA A 22 -2.53 18.93 4.25
CA ALA A 22 -3.47 17.90 4.71
C ALA A 22 -4.23 17.22 3.55
N LYS A 23 -4.54 17.97 2.48
CA LYS A 23 -5.10 17.42 1.24
C LYS A 23 -4.12 16.50 0.53
N ASN A 24 -2.85 16.90 0.41
CA ASN A 24 -1.82 16.09 -0.25
C ASN A 24 -1.53 14.80 0.51
N ILE A 25 -1.50 14.84 1.85
CA ILE A 25 -1.42 13.66 2.71
C ILE A 25 -2.58 12.70 2.40
N ASN A 26 -3.81 13.19 2.46
CA ASN A 26 -5.00 12.38 2.21
C ASN A 26 -5.07 11.83 0.79
N LYS A 27 -4.56 12.56 -0.21
CA LYS A 27 -4.46 12.05 -1.59
C LYS A 27 -3.63 10.78 -1.67
N SER A 28 -2.48 10.72 -1.00
CA SER A 28 -1.61 9.54 -1.00
C SER A 28 -2.24 8.34 -0.28
N LEU A 29 -2.95 8.58 0.83
CA LEU A 29 -3.64 7.54 1.59
C LEU A 29 -4.90 7.03 0.87
N LEU A 30 -5.60 7.91 0.15
CA LEU A 30 -6.72 7.52 -0.71
C LEU A 30 -6.23 6.60 -1.84
N ALA A 31 -5.15 6.98 -2.52
CA ALA A 31 -4.54 6.15 -3.57
C ALA A 31 -4.11 4.78 -3.02
N LEU A 32 -3.53 4.74 -1.81
CA LEU A 32 -3.20 3.49 -1.13
C LEU A 32 -4.45 2.63 -0.88
N GLY A 33 -5.54 3.24 -0.41
CA GLY A 33 -6.83 2.58 -0.23
C GLY A 33 -7.40 2.01 -1.53
N GLN A 34 -7.26 2.72 -2.65
CA GLN A 34 -7.69 2.27 -3.98
C GLN A 34 -6.86 1.09 -4.50
N VAL A 35 -5.53 1.11 -4.29
CA VAL A 35 -4.65 -0.01 -4.64
C VAL A 35 -5.04 -1.27 -3.85
N ILE A 36 -5.23 -1.15 -2.53
CA ILE A 36 -5.65 -2.28 -1.69
C ILE A 36 -7.02 -2.81 -2.14
N TYR A 37 -7.97 -1.93 -2.43
CA TYR A 37 -9.28 -2.34 -2.92
C TYR A 37 -9.17 -3.12 -4.23
N ALA A 38 -8.42 -2.60 -5.21
CA ALA A 38 -8.24 -3.24 -6.51
C ALA A 38 -7.60 -4.64 -6.37
N LEU A 39 -6.59 -4.77 -5.50
CA LEU A 39 -5.92 -6.04 -5.22
C LEU A 39 -6.83 -7.05 -4.53
N ALA A 40 -7.53 -6.63 -3.47
CA ALA A 40 -8.46 -7.49 -2.72
C ALA A 40 -9.59 -8.05 -3.61
N HIS A 41 -9.99 -7.31 -4.65
CA HIS A 41 -11.01 -7.72 -5.62
C HIS A 41 -10.43 -8.31 -6.90
N LYS A 42 -9.12 -8.60 -6.95
CA LYS A 42 -8.42 -9.20 -8.10
C LYS A 42 -8.70 -8.46 -9.41
N GLN A 43 -8.75 -7.12 -9.36
CA GLN A 43 -8.98 -6.29 -10.54
C GLN A 43 -7.80 -6.38 -11.51
N LYS A 44 -8.08 -6.33 -12.82
CA LYS A 44 -7.05 -6.37 -13.86
C LYS A 44 -6.09 -5.18 -13.81
N HIS A 45 -6.59 -4.00 -13.45
CA HIS A 45 -5.80 -2.78 -13.33
C HIS A 45 -5.69 -2.37 -11.86
N VAL A 46 -4.47 -2.15 -11.38
CA VAL A 46 -4.19 -1.65 -10.04
C VAL A 46 -3.52 -0.28 -10.16
N PRO A 47 -4.10 0.79 -9.58
CA PRO A 47 -3.68 2.17 -9.84
C PRO A 47 -2.46 2.60 -9.00
N TYR A 48 -1.35 1.85 -9.06
CA TYR A 48 -0.15 2.19 -8.29
C TYR A 48 0.42 3.57 -8.62
N ARG A 49 0.14 4.09 -9.82
CA ARG A 49 0.71 5.35 -10.31
C ARG A 49 0.06 6.61 -9.73
N ASP A 50 -1.08 6.47 -9.05
CA ASP A 50 -1.87 7.61 -8.56
C ASP A 50 -1.18 8.39 -7.43
N SER A 51 -0.16 7.79 -6.79
CA SER A 51 0.73 8.49 -5.85
C SER A 51 2.16 7.94 -5.88
N LYS A 52 3.15 8.75 -5.48
CA LYS A 52 4.53 8.26 -5.29
C LYS A 52 4.63 7.17 -4.22
N LEU A 53 3.80 7.27 -3.17
CA LEU A 53 3.73 6.29 -2.10
C LEU A 53 3.35 4.90 -2.63
N THR A 54 2.29 4.81 -3.42
CA THR A 54 1.82 3.54 -4.00
C THR A 54 2.78 2.98 -5.04
N GLN A 55 3.52 3.83 -5.76
CA GLN A 55 4.60 3.38 -6.65
C GLN A 55 5.75 2.75 -5.87
N LEU A 56 6.16 3.37 -4.75
CA LEU A 56 7.21 2.86 -3.88
C LEU A 56 6.80 1.53 -3.22
N LEU A 57 5.55 1.42 -2.78
CA LEU A 57 5.02 0.24 -2.10
C LEU A 57 4.55 -0.87 -3.05
N ARG A 58 4.75 -0.74 -4.36
CA ARG A 58 4.23 -1.68 -5.35
C ARG A 58 4.65 -3.13 -5.09
N ASN A 59 5.91 -3.37 -4.69
CA ASN A 59 6.37 -4.71 -4.37
C ASN A 59 5.74 -5.24 -3.07
N CYS A 60 5.42 -4.35 -2.12
CA CYS A 60 4.80 -4.69 -0.85
C CYS A 60 3.31 -5.04 -0.97
N LEU A 61 2.63 -4.63 -2.05
CA LEU A 61 1.19 -4.77 -2.22
C LEU A 61 0.91 -5.51 -3.54
N GLY A 62 0.72 -6.81 -3.49
CA GLY A 62 0.51 -7.68 -4.65
C GLY A 62 1.78 -8.12 -5.40
N GLY A 63 2.96 -7.85 -4.84
CA GLY A 63 4.26 -8.13 -5.48
C GLY A 63 5.14 -9.11 -4.71
N ASN A 64 6.45 -9.04 -4.99
CA ASN A 64 7.45 -9.84 -4.28
C ASN A 64 7.92 -9.14 -2.99
N ALA A 65 7.16 -9.33 -1.91
CA ALA A 65 7.57 -8.97 -0.56
C ALA A 65 6.72 -9.69 0.49
N ARG A 66 7.31 -9.98 1.65
CA ARG A 66 6.55 -10.31 2.86
C ARG A 66 6.12 -9.01 3.53
N THR A 67 4.82 -8.79 3.65
CA THR A 67 4.28 -7.51 4.11
C THR A 67 3.41 -7.71 5.33
N ALA A 68 3.66 -6.90 6.36
CA ALA A 68 2.80 -6.76 7.53
C ALA A 68 2.29 -5.32 7.59
N VAL A 69 1.01 -5.16 7.94
CA VAL A 69 0.37 -3.85 8.12
C VAL A 69 -0.08 -3.74 9.56
N LEU A 70 0.41 -2.72 10.27
CA LEU A 70 -0.04 -2.38 11.61
C LEU A 70 -1.11 -1.30 11.53
N ILE A 71 -2.27 -1.55 12.16
CA ILE A 71 -3.37 -0.59 12.21
C ILE A 71 -3.39 0.05 13.59
N ALA A 72 -3.02 1.33 13.67
CA ALA A 72 -3.10 2.12 14.90
C ALA A 72 -4.48 2.77 15.02
N VAL A 73 -5.17 2.54 16.14
CA VAL A 73 -6.50 3.09 16.43
C VAL A 73 -6.58 3.64 17.84
N SER A 74 -7.49 4.59 18.05
CA SER A 74 -7.79 5.12 19.38
C SER A 74 -9.04 4.44 19.96
N PRO A 75 -9.04 4.03 21.25
CA PRO A 75 -10.23 3.50 21.90
C PRO A 75 -11.22 4.60 22.35
N HIS A 76 -10.87 5.88 22.20
CA HIS A 76 -11.70 6.99 22.65
C HIS A 76 -12.98 7.13 21.81
N VAL A 77 -14.12 7.43 22.45
CA VAL A 77 -15.43 7.51 21.79
C VAL A 77 -15.47 8.54 20.66
N ASP A 78 -14.84 9.70 20.85
CA ASP A 78 -14.76 10.76 19.83
C ASP A 78 -14.01 10.33 18.56
N ASN A 79 -13.19 9.29 18.67
CA ASN A 79 -12.41 8.72 17.59
C ASN A 79 -13.03 7.47 16.99
N ALA A 80 -14.17 6.99 17.51
CA ALA A 80 -14.80 5.74 17.07
C ALA A 80 -15.02 5.67 15.55
N GLY A 81 -15.41 6.78 14.91
CA GLY A 81 -15.60 6.86 13.46
C GLY A 81 -14.32 6.70 12.64
N GLU A 82 -13.21 7.29 13.10
CA GLU A 82 -11.90 7.16 12.43
C GLU A 82 -11.32 5.76 12.70
N SER A 83 -11.38 5.28 13.95
CA SER A 83 -10.96 3.92 14.33
C SER A 83 -11.69 2.84 13.52
N LEU A 84 -13.00 2.97 13.32
CA LEU A 84 -13.76 2.07 12.46
C LEU A 84 -13.30 2.13 11.00
N SER A 85 -12.98 3.32 10.49
CA SER A 85 -12.49 3.51 9.12
C SER A 85 -11.13 2.83 8.94
N SER A 86 -10.22 2.98 9.89
CA SER A 86 -8.90 2.32 9.91
C SER A 86 -9.02 0.80 10.02
N MET A 87 -9.90 0.27 10.87
CA MET A 87 -10.14 -1.18 10.97
C MET A 87 -10.71 -1.75 9.67
N ARG A 88 -11.66 -1.06 9.03
CA ARG A 88 -12.19 -1.46 7.71
C ARG A 88 -11.12 -1.46 6.63
N PHE A 89 -10.18 -0.52 6.67
CA PHE A 89 -9.01 -0.54 5.81
C PHE A 89 -8.15 -1.78 6.08
N GLY A 90 -7.85 -2.07 7.34
CA GLY A 90 -7.10 -3.27 7.75
C GLY A 90 -7.75 -4.57 7.26
N ALA A 91 -9.07 -4.69 7.41
CA ALA A 91 -9.82 -5.85 6.94
C ALA A 91 -9.78 -6.04 5.40
N ARG A 92 -9.67 -4.95 4.63
CA ARG A 92 -9.43 -5.05 3.18
C ARG A 92 -7.98 -5.38 2.86
N ALA A 93 -7.04 -4.78 3.59
CA ALA A 93 -5.61 -5.02 3.41
C ALA A 93 -5.24 -6.48 3.69
N SER A 94 -5.90 -7.15 4.65
CA SER A 94 -5.68 -8.57 4.94
C SER A 94 -6.11 -9.52 3.82
N LEU A 95 -6.86 -9.04 2.82
CA LEU A 95 -7.26 -9.82 1.65
C LEU A 95 -6.25 -9.72 0.50
N VAL A 96 -5.21 -8.90 0.64
CA VAL A 96 -4.18 -8.73 -0.40
C VAL A 96 -3.20 -9.90 -0.32
N GLU A 97 -3.09 -10.64 -1.42
CA GLU A 97 -2.16 -11.76 -1.57
C GLU A 97 -0.87 -11.27 -2.26
N ASN A 98 0.29 -11.56 -1.66
CA ASN A 98 1.59 -11.31 -2.25
C ASN A 98 2.23 -12.60 -2.77
N SER A 99 2.99 -12.49 -3.86
CA SER A 99 3.79 -13.60 -4.42
C SER A 99 5.25 -13.41 -4.03
N ALA A 100 5.56 -13.70 -2.76
CA ALA A 100 6.90 -13.51 -2.22
C ALA A 100 7.83 -14.68 -2.56
N SER A 101 8.99 -14.38 -3.13
CA SER A 101 10.07 -15.32 -3.45
C SER A 101 11.43 -14.73 -3.06
N GLU A 102 12.38 -15.58 -2.68
CA GLU A 102 13.74 -15.14 -2.38
C GLU A 102 14.41 -14.59 -3.64
N ASN A 103 15.05 -13.43 -3.51
CA ASN A 103 15.83 -12.84 -4.60
C ASN A 103 17.22 -13.46 -4.59
N VAL A 104 17.38 -14.59 -5.29
CA VAL A 104 18.67 -15.25 -5.45
C VAL A 104 19.39 -14.63 -6.64
N ALA A 105 20.62 -14.15 -6.42
CA ALA A 105 21.49 -13.80 -7.53
C ALA A 105 21.97 -15.11 -8.17
N GLU A 106 21.52 -15.38 -9.39
CA GLU A 106 22.01 -16.53 -10.14
C GLU A 106 23.52 -16.41 -10.34
N ASN A 107 24.25 -17.49 -10.06
CA ASN A 107 25.66 -17.53 -10.37
C ASN A 107 25.86 -17.56 -11.90
N VAL A 108 27.03 -17.14 -12.37
CA VAL A 108 27.36 -17.07 -13.81
C VAL A 108 27.14 -18.42 -14.53
N LEU A 109 27.26 -19.55 -13.81
CA LEU A 109 27.07 -20.88 -14.36
C LEU A 109 25.59 -21.18 -14.66
N GLU A 110 24.70 -20.79 -13.75
CA GLU A 110 23.26 -20.98 -13.85
C GLU A 110 22.66 -20.09 -14.94
N LEU A 111 23.12 -18.83 -15.00
CA LEU A 111 22.75 -17.88 -16.05
C LEU A 111 23.18 -18.40 -17.44
N LYS A 112 24.37 -18.99 -17.56
CA LYS A 112 24.85 -19.63 -18.80
C LYS A 112 23.96 -20.81 -19.19
N ARG A 113 23.55 -21.64 -18.23
CA ARG A 113 22.68 -22.81 -18.45
C ARG A 113 21.28 -22.42 -18.90
N LEU A 114 20.70 -21.35 -18.34
CA LEU A 114 19.41 -20.80 -18.78
C LEU A 114 19.51 -20.21 -20.19
N LEU A 115 20.61 -19.51 -20.49
CA LEU A 115 20.84 -18.94 -21.83
C LEU A 115 20.95 -20.03 -22.92
N GLU A 116 21.56 -21.17 -22.60
CA GLU A 116 21.62 -22.33 -23.50
C GLU A 116 20.25 -22.96 -23.74
N HIS A 117 19.43 -23.13 -22.69
CA HIS A 117 18.07 -23.67 -22.84
C HIS A 117 17.17 -22.74 -23.65
N ALA A 118 17.28 -21.42 -23.47
CA ALA A 118 16.46 -20.45 -24.20
C ALA A 118 16.83 -20.30 -25.69
N ARG A 119 17.96 -20.88 -26.12
CA ARG A 119 18.42 -20.87 -27.52
C ARG A 119 17.97 -22.10 -28.32
N GLN A 120 17.40 -23.11 -27.66
CA GLN A 120 16.78 -24.27 -28.29
C GLN A 120 15.31 -24.00 -28.59
#